data_AF-A0A1I7ZCK3-F1
#
_entry.id   AF-A0A1I7ZCK3-F1
#
_cell.length_a   1.000
_cell.length_b   1.000
_cell.length_c   1.000
_cell.angle_alpha   90.00
_cell.angle_beta   90.00
_cell.angle_gamma   90.00
#
_symmetry.space_group_name_H-M   'P 1'
#
loop_
_entity.id
_entity.type
_entity.pdbx_description
1 polymer ?
#
loop_
_entity_poly.entity_id
_entity_poly.type
_entity_poly.pdbx_seq_one_letter_code
_entity_poly.pdbx_strand_id
1 'polypeptide(L)'
;MKPRALLWLLCHAATVFCESMTESCDPTGQWSEWLPWVECVAGETQVRERGCLAKEGQHPECGDLPVICPGEDMEYRECREDDGFPEGALTFDQGMTSTRELELFSPQPCQYEGTWSEWGSWEPWPLTINVRRRLRSCLGVPPECRPLVGFNCTFGSYIETDTGNGVTGTTPEGETETRASPHLPPTTTTIFYDPNCVASPWTEWTAWNTCTASCGNCGWHQRTRHKLGTLPNGENCPIPEYFEWEKTFCNPVACIDNSTHTCCRNHVLQSKGADFVCVPPP
;
A
#
# COMPACT_ATOMS: atom_id res chain seq x y z
N MET A 1 48.27 48.09 27.77
CA MET A 1 47.55 46.95 28.36
C MET A 1 46.15 46.97 27.76
N LYS A 2 45.92 46.08 26.78
CA LYS A 2 44.75 46.03 25.90
C LYS A 2 43.78 44.92 26.35
N PRO A 3 42.47 45.08 26.12
CA PRO A 3 41.42 44.33 26.78
C PRO A 3 41.18 42.98 26.10
N ARG A 4 41.09 41.91 26.90
CA ARG A 4 40.74 40.55 26.47
C ARG A 4 39.37 40.08 27.03
N ALA A 5 38.52 41.01 27.47
CA ALA A 5 37.29 40.67 28.17
C ALA A 5 36.00 40.71 27.33
N LEU A 6 36.04 41.16 26.06
CA LEU A 6 34.81 41.31 25.25
C LEU A 6 34.46 40.12 24.34
N LEU A 7 35.30 39.08 24.25
CA LEU A 7 35.07 37.99 23.29
C LEU A 7 34.28 36.80 23.86
N TRP A 8 34.02 36.77 25.17
CA TRP A 8 33.28 35.66 25.81
C TRP A 8 31.75 35.85 25.83
N LEU A 9 31.25 37.09 25.67
CA LEU A 9 29.80 37.36 25.68
C LEU A 9 29.10 37.11 24.34
N LEU A 10 29.84 36.97 23.24
CA LEU A 10 29.25 36.70 21.91
C LEU A 10 29.06 35.21 21.60
N CYS A 11 29.59 34.30 22.43
CA CYS A 11 29.48 32.86 22.18
C CYS A 11 28.25 32.20 22.86
N HIS A 12 27.58 32.89 23.79
CA HIS A 12 26.32 32.40 24.39
C HIS A 12 25.05 32.89 23.66
N ALA A 13 25.16 33.89 22.78
CA ALA A 13 24.03 34.34 21.98
C ALA A 13 23.83 33.53 20.69
N ALA A 14 24.84 32.78 20.24
CA ALA A 14 24.77 31.97 19.01
C ALA A 14 24.13 30.58 19.22
N THR A 15 24.13 30.05 20.45
CA THR A 15 23.53 28.75 20.76
C THR A 15 22.00 28.80 20.82
N VAL A 16 21.42 29.95 21.13
CA VAL A 16 19.95 30.13 21.22
C VAL A 16 19.32 30.30 19.82
N PHE A 17 20.11 30.59 18.78
CA PHE A 17 19.58 30.84 17.43
C PHE A 17 19.55 29.60 16.51
N CYS A 18 20.15 28.47 16.93
CA CYS A 18 20.11 27.23 16.13
C CYS A 18 18.95 26.29 16.50
N GLU A 19 18.28 26.48 17.65
CA GLU A 19 17.15 25.64 18.06
C GLU A 19 15.81 26.08 17.45
N SER A 20 15.73 27.22 16.75
CA SER A 20 14.47 27.75 16.22
C SER A 20 14.23 27.50 14.71
N MET A 21 15.09 26.76 14.01
CA MET A 21 14.93 26.54 12.55
C MET A 21 14.40 25.14 12.18
N THR A 22 14.41 24.18 13.10
CA THR A 22 13.91 22.81 12.83
C THR A 22 12.40 22.64 13.02
N GLU A 23 11.70 23.61 13.62
CA GLU A 23 10.23 23.52 13.83
C GLU A 23 9.39 23.78 12.58
N SER A 24 9.96 24.20 11.44
CA SER A 24 9.17 24.66 10.28
C SER A 24 9.12 23.71 9.08
N CYS A 25 9.85 22.58 9.08
CA CYS A 25 9.76 21.62 7.97
C CYS A 25 8.68 20.57 8.29
N ASP A 26 7.52 20.67 7.64
CA ASP A 26 6.49 19.61 7.66
C ASP A 26 6.77 18.61 6.53
N PRO A 27 7.27 17.40 6.82
CA PRO A 27 7.59 16.41 5.79
C PRO A 27 6.33 15.80 5.14
N THR A 28 5.13 16.16 5.59
CA THR A 28 3.88 15.62 5.07
C THR A 28 3.58 16.20 3.69
N GLY A 29 3.49 15.33 2.69
CA GLY A 29 3.06 15.72 1.35
C GLY A 29 1.60 16.21 1.31
N GLN A 30 1.25 16.91 0.25
CA GLN A 30 -0.10 17.35 -0.06
C GLN A 30 -0.62 16.56 -1.26
N TRP A 31 -1.87 16.09 -1.17
CA TRP A 31 -2.53 15.44 -2.29
C TRP A 31 -2.70 16.41 -3.47
N SER A 32 -2.38 15.94 -4.67
CA SER A 32 -2.73 16.63 -5.90
C SER A 32 -4.24 16.68 -6.07
N GLU A 33 -4.69 17.54 -6.98
CA GLU A 33 -6.03 17.44 -7.52
C GLU A 33 -6.22 16.06 -8.18
N TRP A 34 -7.47 15.60 -8.17
CA TRP A 34 -7.86 14.38 -8.86
C TRP A 34 -7.71 14.56 -10.37
N LEU A 35 -7.12 13.56 -11.04
CA LEU A 35 -7.20 13.48 -12.49
C LEU A 35 -8.67 13.34 -12.95
N PRO A 36 -8.98 13.72 -14.19
CA PRO A 36 -10.28 13.44 -14.78
C PRO A 36 -10.62 11.94 -14.72
N TRP A 37 -11.90 11.61 -14.63
CA TRP A 37 -12.36 10.23 -14.78
C TRP A 37 -11.97 9.68 -16.15
N VAL A 38 -11.46 8.44 -16.18
CA VAL A 38 -11.32 7.68 -17.43
C VAL A 38 -12.68 7.54 -18.10
N GLU A 39 -12.73 7.63 -19.44
CA GLU A 39 -13.98 7.57 -20.22
C GLU A 39 -14.85 6.36 -19.84
N CYS A 40 -16.16 6.59 -19.72
CA CYS A 40 -17.11 5.55 -19.34
C CYS A 40 -17.38 4.64 -20.53
N VAL A 41 -17.23 3.34 -20.32
CA VAL A 41 -17.83 2.32 -21.17
C VAL A 41 -19.06 1.78 -20.44
N ALA A 42 -20.20 1.67 -21.13
CA ALA A 42 -21.45 1.23 -20.53
C ALA A 42 -21.27 -0.14 -19.84
N GLY A 43 -21.57 -0.21 -18.54
CA GLY A 43 -21.38 -1.41 -17.73
C GLY A 43 -19.99 -1.55 -17.08
N GLU A 44 -19.08 -0.58 -17.24
CA GLU A 44 -17.76 -0.59 -16.61
C GLU A 44 -17.67 0.33 -15.38
N THR A 45 -16.54 0.26 -14.67
CA THR A 45 -16.20 1.14 -13.54
C THR A 45 -15.21 2.19 -14.03
N GLN A 46 -15.52 3.48 -13.87
CA GLN A 46 -14.54 4.54 -14.08
C GLN A 46 -13.57 4.60 -12.91
N VAL A 47 -12.32 4.93 -13.23
CA VAL A 47 -11.28 5.19 -12.24
C VAL A 47 -10.72 6.59 -12.45
N ARG A 48 -10.32 7.24 -11.35
CA ARG A 48 -9.44 8.40 -11.38
C ARG A 48 -8.39 8.28 -10.29
N GLU A 49 -7.26 8.93 -10.49
CA GLU A 49 -6.09 8.84 -9.62
C GLU A 49 -5.65 10.22 -9.15
N ARG A 50 -4.95 10.26 -8.01
CA ARG A 50 -4.20 11.43 -7.56
C ARG A 50 -2.89 11.00 -6.91
N GLY A 51 -1.89 11.85 -7.05
CA GLY A 51 -0.58 11.65 -6.43
C GLY A 51 -0.45 12.48 -5.17
N CYS A 52 0.48 12.10 -4.30
CA CYS A 52 0.92 12.95 -3.20
C CYS A 52 2.18 13.72 -3.64
N LEU A 53 2.14 15.04 -3.50
CA LEU A 53 3.16 15.98 -3.97
C LEU A 53 3.77 16.74 -2.78
N ALA A 54 4.93 17.37 -2.98
CA ALA A 54 5.48 18.32 -2.01
C ALA A 54 4.55 19.54 -1.86
N LYS A 55 4.46 20.12 -0.66
CA LYS A 55 3.69 21.36 -0.44
C LYS A 55 4.36 22.52 -1.17
N GLU A 56 3.58 23.29 -1.92
CA GLU A 56 4.05 24.50 -2.58
C GLU A 56 4.41 25.56 -1.52
N GLY A 57 5.61 26.12 -1.58
CA GLY A 57 6.11 27.10 -0.60
C GLY A 57 6.85 26.51 0.60
N GLN A 58 7.18 25.22 0.58
CA GLN A 58 8.09 24.64 1.57
C GLN A 58 9.47 25.32 1.48
N HIS A 59 10.04 25.70 2.62
CA HIS A 59 11.26 26.51 2.68
C HIS A 59 12.40 25.85 1.87
N PRO A 60 13.19 26.59 1.09
CA PRO A 60 14.25 26.01 0.25
C PRO A 60 15.27 25.16 1.02
N GLU A 61 15.46 25.45 2.31
CA GLU A 61 16.35 24.69 3.19
C GLU A 61 15.79 23.32 3.62
N CYS A 62 14.51 23.03 3.37
CA CYS A 62 13.94 21.69 3.56
C CYS A 62 14.18 20.77 2.33
N GLY A 63 14.89 21.25 1.29
CA GLY A 63 14.95 20.66 -0.06
C GLY A 63 15.50 19.23 -0.21
N ASP A 64 16.10 18.67 0.84
CA ASP A 64 16.63 17.29 0.82
C ASP A 64 15.82 16.31 1.69
N LEU A 65 14.78 16.77 2.39
CA LEU A 65 13.95 15.87 3.20
C LEU A 65 12.98 15.12 2.28
N PRO A 66 12.93 13.77 2.32
CA PRO A 66 12.00 13.01 1.53
C PRO A 66 10.57 13.34 1.96
N VAL A 67 9.72 13.70 1.00
CA VAL A 67 8.30 13.91 1.24
C VAL A 67 7.71 12.58 1.69
N ILE A 68 7.12 12.57 2.89
CA ILE A 68 6.40 11.41 3.41
C ILE A 68 5.01 11.43 2.77
N CYS A 69 4.89 10.67 1.69
CA CYS A 69 3.63 10.44 1.00
C CYS A 69 3.09 9.05 1.36
N PRO A 70 1.81 8.92 1.70
CA PRO A 70 1.18 7.61 1.94
C PRO A 70 1.04 6.75 0.67
N GLY A 71 1.38 7.28 -0.50
CA GLY A 71 1.36 6.59 -1.79
C GLY A 71 0.55 7.33 -2.84
N GLU A 72 0.04 6.58 -3.81
CA GLU A 72 -0.97 7.01 -4.79
C GLU A 72 -2.37 6.66 -4.25
N ASP A 73 -3.37 7.45 -4.62
CA ASP A 73 -4.77 7.23 -4.23
C ASP A 73 -5.65 7.11 -5.48
N MET A 74 -6.64 6.21 -5.42
CA MET A 74 -7.51 5.86 -6.54
C MET A 74 -8.96 5.86 -6.10
N GLU A 75 -9.82 6.50 -6.90
CA GLU A 75 -11.26 6.54 -6.69
C GLU A 75 -11.97 5.81 -7.84
N TYR A 76 -13.02 5.08 -7.50
CA TYR A 76 -13.80 4.27 -8.43
C TYR A 76 -15.27 4.66 -8.36
N ARG A 77 -15.95 4.63 -9.50
CA ARG A 77 -17.41 4.74 -9.57
C ARG A 77 -17.96 3.91 -10.72
N GLU A 78 -19.16 3.37 -10.53
CA GLU A 78 -19.88 2.69 -11.60
C GLU A 78 -20.28 3.70 -12.68
N CYS A 79 -20.15 3.30 -13.94
CA CYS A 79 -20.69 4.06 -15.05
C CYS A 79 -22.21 4.15 -14.96
N ARG A 80 -22.76 5.37 -14.83
CA ARG A 80 -24.19 5.58 -15.08
C ARG A 80 -24.39 5.79 -16.57
N GLU A 81 -25.48 5.23 -17.10
CA GLU A 81 -25.89 5.40 -18.50
C GLU A 81 -26.09 6.88 -18.88
N ASP A 82 -26.31 7.74 -17.89
CA ASP A 82 -26.50 9.19 -18.06
C ASP A 82 -25.20 10.01 -18.16
N ASP A 83 -24.03 9.43 -17.84
CA ASP A 83 -22.76 10.18 -17.75
C ASP A 83 -22.09 10.44 -19.11
N GLY A 84 -22.75 10.12 -20.23
CA GLY A 84 -22.10 10.16 -21.54
C GLY A 84 -23.03 10.17 -22.75
N PHE A 85 -23.96 11.12 -22.84
CA PHE A 85 -24.45 11.55 -24.15
C PHE A 85 -24.74 13.07 -24.17
N PRO A 86 -24.09 13.87 -25.05
CA PRO A 86 -24.55 15.23 -25.30
C PRO A 86 -25.99 15.18 -25.82
N GLU A 87 -26.88 15.95 -25.19
CA GLU A 87 -28.32 16.02 -25.47
C GLU A 87 -28.59 16.15 -26.98
N GLY A 88 -29.08 15.08 -27.62
CA GLY A 88 -29.35 15.13 -29.06
C GLY A 88 -29.80 13.87 -29.79
N ALA A 89 -30.09 12.74 -29.12
CA ALA A 89 -30.52 11.52 -29.81
C ALA A 89 -31.81 10.94 -29.24
N LEU A 90 -32.72 10.64 -30.16
CA LEU A 90 -34.13 10.31 -30.02
C LEU A 90 -34.40 9.06 -29.16
N THR A 91 -35.47 9.16 -28.37
CA THR A 91 -36.06 8.07 -27.59
C THR A 91 -36.62 6.97 -28.51
N PHE A 92 -36.32 5.70 -28.19
CA PHE A 92 -37.09 4.56 -28.66
C PHE A 92 -37.49 3.70 -27.47
N ASP A 93 -38.79 3.71 -27.21
CA ASP A 93 -39.49 3.02 -26.14
C ASP A 93 -39.84 1.61 -26.63
N GLN A 94 -39.44 0.55 -25.92
CA GLN A 94 -40.15 -0.72 -25.90
C GLN A 94 -39.62 -1.64 -24.79
N GLY A 95 -40.49 -1.89 -23.81
CA GLY A 95 -40.24 -2.78 -22.69
C GLY A 95 -40.29 -4.26 -23.05
N MET A 96 -39.63 -5.05 -22.21
CA MET A 96 -39.91 -6.47 -22.06
C MET A 96 -39.64 -6.89 -20.61
N THR A 97 -40.72 -7.07 -19.86
CA THR A 97 -40.73 -7.69 -18.54
C THR A 97 -40.63 -9.20 -18.68
N SER A 98 -39.59 -9.81 -18.13
CA SER A 98 -39.56 -11.25 -17.87
C SER A 98 -38.84 -11.50 -16.55
N THR A 99 -39.62 -11.51 -15.47
CA THR A 99 -39.22 -11.99 -14.16
C THR A 99 -39.23 -13.52 -14.19
N ARG A 100 -38.05 -14.12 -14.24
CA ARG A 100 -37.86 -15.53 -13.89
C ARG A 100 -36.98 -15.60 -12.65
N GLU A 101 -37.62 -16.09 -11.60
CA GLU A 101 -37.14 -16.37 -10.27
C GLU A 101 -35.95 -17.35 -10.33
N LEU A 102 -34.74 -16.80 -10.44
CA LEU A 102 -33.54 -17.43 -9.92
C LEU A 102 -33.53 -17.07 -8.43
N GLU A 103 -33.56 -18.06 -7.55
CA GLU A 103 -33.18 -17.85 -6.16
C GLU A 103 -31.72 -17.40 -6.13
N LEU A 104 -31.54 -16.07 -6.21
CA LEU A 104 -30.29 -15.38 -5.99
C LEU A 104 -29.83 -15.73 -4.58
N PHE A 105 -28.78 -16.55 -4.47
CA PHE A 105 -27.72 -16.19 -3.54
C PHE A 105 -27.28 -14.80 -3.97
N SER A 106 -27.88 -13.77 -3.38
CA SER A 106 -27.39 -12.40 -3.50
C SER A 106 -26.03 -12.41 -2.81
N PRO A 107 -24.89 -12.40 -3.54
CA PRO A 107 -23.61 -12.27 -2.87
C PRO A 107 -23.68 -10.94 -2.14
N GLN A 108 -23.59 -10.97 -0.81
CA GLN A 108 -23.51 -9.72 -0.06
C GLN A 108 -22.40 -8.88 -0.68
N PRO A 109 -22.67 -7.63 -1.08
CA PRO A 109 -21.66 -6.81 -1.73
C PRO A 109 -20.47 -6.69 -0.79
N CYS A 110 -19.28 -6.89 -1.37
CA CYS A 110 -18.01 -6.70 -0.69
C CYS A 110 -18.02 -5.38 0.08
N GLN A 111 -17.78 -5.44 1.39
CA GLN A 111 -17.63 -4.22 2.18
C GLN A 111 -16.28 -3.59 1.86
N TYR A 112 -16.27 -2.27 1.67
CA TYR A 112 -15.03 -1.50 1.46
C TYR A 112 -14.15 -1.52 2.72
N GLU A 113 -14.75 -1.66 3.90
CA GLU A 113 -14.04 -1.86 5.16
C GLU A 113 -13.72 -3.34 5.34
N GLY A 114 -12.42 -3.66 5.32
CA GLY A 114 -11.96 -5.00 5.65
C GLY A 114 -11.88 -5.20 7.16
N THR A 115 -12.01 -6.45 7.59
CA THR A 115 -11.75 -6.86 8.97
C THR A 115 -10.35 -7.39 9.07
N TRP A 116 -9.64 -6.98 10.12
CA TRP A 116 -8.33 -7.54 10.41
C TRP A 116 -8.41 -9.03 10.74
N SER A 117 -7.50 -9.81 10.17
CA SER A 117 -7.28 -11.18 10.64
C SER A 117 -6.86 -11.16 12.10
N GLU A 118 -7.06 -12.31 12.76
CA GLU A 118 -6.33 -12.61 13.99
C GLU A 118 -4.82 -12.46 13.76
N TRP A 119 -4.10 -12.13 14.83
CA TRP A 119 -2.65 -12.09 14.77
C TRP A 119 -2.08 -13.48 14.51
N GLY A 120 -1.11 -13.55 13.59
CA GLY A 120 -0.28 -14.74 13.44
C GLY A 120 0.48 -15.06 14.73
N SER A 121 0.95 -16.30 14.84
CA SER A 121 1.88 -16.67 15.91
C SER A 121 3.16 -15.84 15.81
N TRP A 122 3.75 -15.55 16.97
CA TRP A 122 5.07 -14.94 17.02
C TRP A 122 6.10 -15.82 16.31
N GLU A 123 6.91 -15.20 15.46
CA GLU A 123 8.13 -15.82 14.96
C GLU A 123 9.01 -16.26 16.14
N PRO A 124 9.75 -17.37 15.99
CA PRO A 124 10.70 -17.78 17.01
C PRO A 124 11.73 -16.67 17.24
N TRP A 125 12.20 -16.52 18.49
CA TRP A 125 13.25 -15.57 18.81
C TRP A 125 14.48 -15.82 17.94
N PRO A 126 14.91 -14.85 17.13
CA PRO A 126 16.18 -14.94 16.42
C PRO A 126 17.31 -15.00 17.45
N LEU A 127 18.29 -15.88 17.26
CA LEU A 127 19.43 -16.00 18.19
C LEU A 127 20.31 -14.75 18.23
N THR A 128 20.21 -13.88 17.23
CA THR A 128 21.10 -12.73 17.04
C THR A 128 20.48 -11.40 17.43
N ILE A 129 19.14 -11.29 17.48
CA ILE A 129 18.43 -10.06 17.83
C ILE A 129 17.26 -10.41 18.77
N ASN A 130 17.15 -9.72 19.90
CA ASN A 130 16.03 -9.85 20.83
C ASN A 130 14.76 -9.19 20.29
N VAL A 131 14.40 -9.46 19.03
CA VAL A 131 13.20 -8.96 18.37
C VAL A 131 12.50 -10.12 17.72
N ARG A 132 11.23 -10.33 18.05
CA ARG A 132 10.34 -11.25 17.33
C ARG A 132 9.21 -10.48 16.68
N ARG A 133 8.59 -11.08 15.67
CA ARG A 133 7.58 -10.42 14.83
C ARG A 133 6.33 -11.28 14.72
N ARG A 134 5.18 -10.64 14.52
CA ARG A 134 3.96 -11.32 14.06
C ARG A 134 3.22 -10.45 13.07
N LEU A 135 2.52 -11.10 12.14
CA LEU A 135 1.80 -10.45 11.04
C LEU A 135 0.29 -10.60 11.25
N ARG A 136 -0.47 -9.57 10.88
CA ARG A 136 -1.91 -9.69 10.57
C ARG A 136 -2.19 -9.05 9.22
N SER A 137 -3.17 -9.59 8.51
CA SER A 137 -3.56 -9.10 7.19
C SER A 137 -4.99 -8.56 7.25
N CYS A 138 -5.28 -7.52 6.48
CA CYS A 138 -6.66 -7.11 6.31
C CYS A 138 -7.38 -8.10 5.39
N LEU A 139 -8.49 -8.65 5.87
CA LEU A 139 -9.34 -9.60 5.15
C LEU A 139 -10.65 -8.95 4.73
N GLY A 140 -11.23 -9.46 3.65
CA GLY A 140 -12.52 -8.97 3.17
C GLY A 140 -13.70 -9.50 3.94
N VAL A 141 -14.74 -8.68 3.98
CA VAL A 141 -16.05 -9.05 4.49
C VAL A 141 -17.05 -9.01 3.33
N PRO A 142 -17.76 -10.10 3.03
CA PRO A 142 -17.69 -11.42 3.69
C PRO A 142 -16.36 -12.15 3.40
N PRO A 143 -15.99 -13.16 4.22
CA PRO A 143 -14.83 -14.03 3.93
C PRO A 143 -14.94 -14.55 2.49
N GLU A 144 -13.84 -14.54 1.74
CA GLU A 144 -13.76 -14.78 0.28
C GLU A 144 -13.98 -13.57 -0.62
N CYS A 145 -14.44 -12.44 -0.08
CA CYS A 145 -14.38 -11.17 -0.80
C CYS A 145 -12.92 -10.81 -1.12
N ARG A 146 -12.62 -10.57 -2.39
CA ARG A 146 -11.33 -10.06 -2.89
C ARG A 146 -11.60 -8.78 -3.70
N PRO A 147 -11.52 -7.59 -3.09
CA PRO A 147 -11.78 -6.36 -3.79
C PRO A 147 -10.68 -6.14 -4.82
N LEU A 148 -11.05 -5.57 -5.95
CA LEU A 148 -10.13 -5.27 -7.05
C LEU A 148 -9.03 -4.24 -6.66
N VAL A 149 -9.25 -3.56 -5.53
CA VAL A 149 -8.45 -2.52 -4.89
C VAL A 149 -8.48 -2.86 -3.40
N GLY A 150 -7.33 -2.93 -2.72
CA GLY A 150 -7.25 -3.42 -1.33
C GLY A 150 -8.29 -2.82 -0.38
N PHE A 151 -8.61 -3.55 0.71
CA PHE A 151 -9.55 -3.09 1.73
C PHE A 151 -9.13 -1.77 2.38
N ASN A 152 -10.09 -0.95 2.82
CA ASN A 152 -9.88 0.30 3.58
C ASN A 152 -9.43 0.05 5.04
N CYS A 153 -8.58 -0.95 5.22
CA CYS A 153 -7.64 -0.98 6.32
C CYS A 153 -6.52 -0.02 5.95
N THR A 154 -6.15 0.88 6.87
CA THR A 154 -5.29 2.03 6.58
C THR A 154 -4.00 1.65 5.85
N PHE A 155 -3.46 0.44 6.05
CA PHE A 155 -2.37 -0.12 5.25
C PHE A 155 -2.39 -1.67 5.28
N GLY A 156 -2.57 -2.32 4.12
CA GLY A 156 -2.25 -3.73 3.83
C GLY A 156 -2.12 -4.69 5.03
N SER A 157 -0.91 -5.22 5.25
CA SER A 157 -0.58 -6.09 6.38
C SER A 157 0.19 -5.32 7.45
N TYR A 158 -0.14 -5.54 8.72
CA TYR A 158 0.59 -4.95 9.86
C TYR A 158 1.56 -5.95 10.47
N ILE A 159 2.76 -5.46 10.79
CA ILE A 159 3.77 -6.19 11.55
C ILE A 159 3.83 -5.60 12.95
N GLU A 160 3.64 -6.43 13.96
CA GLU A 160 3.96 -6.09 15.34
C GLU A 160 5.34 -6.65 15.68
N THR A 161 6.14 -5.83 16.37
CA THR A 161 7.47 -6.20 16.84
C THR A 161 7.47 -6.22 18.37
N ASP A 162 8.04 -7.27 18.94
CA ASP A 162 8.27 -7.39 20.37
C ASP A 162 9.77 -7.49 20.60
N THR A 163 10.31 -6.43 21.21
CA THR A 163 11.67 -6.40 21.72
C THR A 163 11.68 -7.02 23.11
N GLY A 164 12.20 -8.24 23.22
CA GLY A 164 12.32 -8.90 24.52
C GLY A 164 13.26 -8.08 25.41
N ASN A 165 12.71 -7.44 26.44
CA ASN A 165 13.53 -6.94 27.54
C ASN A 165 14.20 -8.16 28.17
N GLY A 166 15.50 -8.30 27.92
CA GLY A 166 16.33 -9.41 28.40
C GLY A 166 16.48 -9.40 29.92
N VAL A 167 15.41 -9.72 30.64
CA VAL A 167 15.46 -10.06 32.06
C VAL A 167 15.30 -11.56 32.16
N THR A 168 16.43 -12.25 32.08
CA THR A 168 16.58 -13.62 32.57
C THR A 168 16.34 -13.63 34.08
N GLY A 169 15.08 -13.80 34.49
CA GLY A 169 14.67 -13.97 35.88
C GLY A 169 13.69 -15.13 35.97
N THR A 170 14.20 -16.33 36.21
CA THR A 170 13.41 -17.52 36.57
C THR A 170 12.59 -17.24 37.83
N THR A 171 11.25 -17.21 37.73
CA THR A 171 10.35 -17.44 38.88
C THR A 171 9.09 -18.18 38.38
N PRO A 172 8.56 -19.18 39.11
CA PRO A 172 7.57 -20.12 38.59
C PRO A 172 6.12 -19.64 38.77
N GLU A 173 5.32 -20.03 37.76
CA GLU A 173 3.89 -20.35 37.75
C GLU A 173 2.98 -19.71 38.82
N GLY A 174 2.26 -18.68 38.38
CA GLY A 174 1.03 -18.21 39.00
C GLY A 174 0.07 -17.72 37.91
N GLU A 175 -1.09 -18.36 37.82
CA GLU A 175 -2.20 -18.06 36.90
C GLU A 175 -2.46 -16.55 36.81
N THR A 176 -2.48 -16.01 35.58
CA THR A 176 -2.83 -14.60 35.35
C THR A 176 -4.02 -14.51 34.41
N GLU A 177 -5.10 -14.02 35.00
CA GLU A 177 -6.38 -13.62 34.43
C GLU A 177 -6.21 -12.72 33.19
N THR A 178 -6.88 -13.09 32.10
CA THR A 178 -6.91 -12.35 30.83
C THR A 178 -7.71 -11.05 31.00
N ARG A 179 -7.05 -10.03 31.53
CA ARG A 179 -7.55 -8.65 31.50
C ARG A 179 -7.29 -8.06 30.12
N ALA A 180 -8.36 -7.79 29.39
CA ALA A 180 -8.33 -7.09 28.11
C ALA A 180 -7.52 -5.79 28.25
N SER A 181 -6.41 -5.71 27.53
CA SER A 181 -5.57 -4.53 27.48
C SER A 181 -6.31 -3.44 26.69
N PRO A 182 -6.41 -2.20 27.20
CA PRO A 182 -6.98 -1.11 26.43
C PRO A 182 -6.10 -0.89 25.20
N HIS A 183 -6.71 -0.92 24.01
CA HIS A 183 -6.06 -0.63 22.73
C HIS A 183 -5.25 0.67 22.86
N LEU A 184 -3.92 0.52 22.93
CA LEU A 184 -3.02 1.65 22.75
C LEU A 184 -3.17 2.12 21.29
N PRO A 185 -3.17 3.45 21.05
CA PRO A 185 -3.20 3.98 19.69
C PRO A 185 -2.01 3.44 18.89
N PRO A 186 -2.16 3.29 17.55
CA PRO A 186 -1.08 2.84 16.69
C PRO A 186 0.13 3.74 16.91
N THR A 187 1.19 3.17 17.47
CA THR A 187 2.43 3.92 17.72
C THR A 187 3.14 4.04 16.38
N THR A 188 3.05 5.21 15.77
CA THR A 188 3.83 5.55 14.57
C THR A 188 5.31 5.44 14.94
N THR A 189 5.96 4.36 14.52
CA THR A 189 7.38 4.14 14.79
C THR A 189 8.16 4.94 13.77
N THR A 190 8.69 6.09 14.17
CA THR A 190 9.63 6.86 13.35
C THR A 190 10.91 6.05 13.19
N ILE A 191 11.19 5.59 11.97
CA ILE A 191 12.41 4.83 11.66
C ILE A 191 13.57 5.82 11.60
N PHE A 192 14.51 5.73 12.55
CA PHE A 192 15.75 6.49 12.50
C PHE A 192 16.77 5.76 11.62
N TYR A 193 17.23 6.41 10.55
CA TYR A 193 18.27 5.87 9.68
C TYR A 193 19.66 6.17 10.26
N ASP A 194 20.50 5.14 10.38
CA ASP A 194 21.91 5.32 10.78
C ASP A 194 22.71 5.87 9.58
N PRO A 195 23.42 7.01 9.72
CA PRO A 195 24.19 7.59 8.62
C PRO A 195 25.37 6.71 8.16
N ASN A 196 25.79 5.74 8.98
CA ASN A 196 26.85 4.79 8.64
C ASN A 196 26.31 3.51 7.98
N CYS A 197 24.99 3.43 7.76
CA CYS A 197 24.35 2.30 7.12
C CYS A 197 24.67 2.29 5.62
N VAL A 198 25.48 1.32 5.18
CA VAL A 198 25.83 1.16 3.77
C VAL A 198 24.81 0.24 3.11
N ALA A 199 24.11 0.75 2.10
CA ALA A 199 23.12 -0.03 1.37
C ALA A 199 23.81 -1.19 0.61
N SER A 200 23.35 -2.42 0.88
CA SER A 200 23.70 -3.60 0.09
C SER A 200 23.05 -3.54 -1.30
N PRO A 201 23.54 -4.32 -2.26
CA PRO A 201 22.78 -4.57 -3.49
C PRO A 201 21.40 -5.14 -3.17
N TRP A 202 20.47 -4.95 -4.10
CA TRP A 202 19.15 -5.56 -4.03
C TRP A 202 19.28 -7.07 -3.91
N THR A 203 18.45 -7.66 -3.06
CA THR A 203 18.23 -9.11 -3.08
C THR A 203 17.62 -9.52 -4.42
N GLU A 204 17.82 -10.79 -4.76
CA GLU A 204 17.11 -11.39 -5.88
C GLU A 204 15.61 -11.27 -5.69
N TRP A 205 14.89 -11.08 -6.80
CA TRP A 205 13.44 -11.07 -6.79
C TRP A 205 12.90 -12.39 -6.22
N THR A 206 11.86 -12.30 -5.39
CA THR A 206 11.09 -13.48 -5.03
C THR A 206 10.46 -14.10 -6.28
N ALA A 207 10.13 -15.39 -6.19
CA ALA A 207 9.32 -16.02 -7.21
C ALA A 207 7.98 -15.28 -7.31
N TRP A 208 7.46 -15.15 -8.52
CA TRP A 208 6.12 -14.65 -8.73
C TRP A 208 5.11 -15.45 -7.90
N ASN A 209 4.18 -14.76 -7.24
CA ASN A 209 3.05 -15.42 -6.63
C ASN A 209 2.12 -16.05 -7.69
N THR A 210 1.16 -16.84 -7.24
CA THR A 210 0.14 -17.41 -8.11
C THR A 210 -0.74 -16.32 -8.69
N CYS A 211 -1.03 -16.40 -9.99
CA CYS A 211 -1.92 -15.48 -10.67
C CYS A 211 -3.30 -15.42 -9.99
N THR A 212 -3.86 -14.22 -9.82
CA THR A 212 -5.16 -14.05 -9.16
C THR A 212 -6.36 -14.55 -9.98
N ALA A 213 -6.20 -14.75 -11.28
CA ALA A 213 -7.20 -15.35 -12.17
C ALA A 213 -6.54 -16.42 -13.04
N SER A 214 -7.32 -17.34 -13.61
CA SER A 214 -6.79 -18.46 -14.40
C SER A 214 -6.72 -18.20 -15.91
N CYS A 215 -7.32 -17.12 -16.42
CA CYS A 215 -7.41 -16.81 -17.85
C CYS A 215 -7.61 -15.30 -18.13
N GLY A 216 -7.60 -14.94 -19.42
CA GLY A 216 -8.09 -13.69 -19.97
C GLY A 216 -7.22 -12.45 -19.72
N ASN A 217 -5.99 -12.60 -19.23
CA ASN A 217 -5.23 -11.50 -18.60
C ASN A 217 -6.03 -10.78 -17.51
N CYS A 218 -6.98 -11.48 -16.87
CA CYS A 218 -7.81 -10.92 -15.82
C CYS A 218 -7.09 -10.91 -14.47
N GLY A 219 -6.04 -11.72 -14.34
CA GLY A 219 -5.25 -11.87 -13.13
C GLY A 219 -3.97 -11.07 -13.17
N TRP A 220 -3.41 -10.85 -11.98
CA TRP A 220 -2.06 -10.34 -11.82
C TRP A 220 -1.27 -11.28 -10.94
N HIS A 221 0.04 -11.25 -11.13
CA HIS A 221 0.99 -11.83 -10.21
C HIS A 221 1.96 -10.74 -9.77
N GLN A 222 2.50 -10.92 -8.58
CA GLN A 222 3.37 -9.98 -7.92
C GLN A 222 4.60 -10.71 -7.39
N ARG A 223 5.71 -9.99 -7.41
CA ARG A 223 6.94 -10.36 -6.72
C ARG A 223 7.50 -9.17 -5.98
N THR A 224 8.42 -9.44 -5.07
CA THR A 224 9.01 -8.44 -4.18
C THR A 224 10.51 -8.67 -4.09
N ARG A 225 11.24 -7.61 -3.77
CA ARG A 225 12.64 -7.69 -3.37
C ARG A 225 12.92 -6.69 -2.26
N HIS A 226 13.99 -6.95 -1.55
CA HIS A 226 14.43 -6.13 -0.44
C HIS A 226 15.84 -5.62 -0.67
N LYS A 227 16.14 -4.45 -0.12
CA LYS A 227 17.48 -3.90 -0.03
C LYS A 227 17.81 -3.76 1.44
N LEU A 228 18.84 -4.49 1.89
CA LEU A 228 19.30 -4.42 3.26
C LEU A 228 20.43 -3.41 3.37
N GLY A 229 20.53 -2.71 4.49
CA GLY A 229 21.75 -1.99 4.85
C GLY A 229 22.63 -2.83 5.76
N THR A 230 23.93 -2.59 5.72
CA THR A 230 24.89 -3.18 6.66
C THR A 230 25.75 -2.09 7.29
N LEU A 231 25.93 -2.19 8.61
CA LEU A 231 26.83 -1.35 9.39
C LEU A 231 28.28 -1.86 9.29
N PRO A 232 29.29 -1.03 9.66
CA PRO A 232 30.69 -1.44 9.67
C PRO A 232 31.00 -2.65 10.58
N ASN A 233 30.17 -2.90 11.59
CA ASN A 233 30.28 -4.05 12.48
C ASN A 233 29.66 -5.34 11.89
N GLY A 234 29.08 -5.27 10.69
CA GLY A 234 28.42 -6.39 10.01
C GLY A 234 26.95 -6.60 10.37
N GLU A 235 26.35 -5.75 11.20
CA GLU A 235 24.93 -5.84 11.55
C GLU A 235 24.04 -5.24 10.46
N ASN A 236 22.84 -5.77 10.30
CA ASN A 236 21.85 -5.23 9.37
C ASN A 236 21.24 -3.93 9.91
N CYS A 237 21.04 -2.94 9.05
CA CYS A 237 20.42 -1.67 9.38
C CYS A 237 19.32 -1.29 8.37
N PRO A 238 18.29 -0.52 8.81
CA PRO A 238 17.26 -0.03 7.91
C PRO A 238 17.81 1.09 7.02
N ILE A 239 17.44 1.07 5.74
CA ILE A 239 17.77 2.12 4.77
C ILE A 239 16.49 2.72 4.17
N PRO A 240 16.56 3.97 3.66
CA PRO A 240 15.53 4.48 2.76
C PRO A 240 15.43 3.54 1.55
N GLU A 241 14.21 3.29 1.06
CA GLU A 241 13.97 2.41 -0.12
C GLU A 241 14.40 0.95 0.09
N TYR A 242 14.06 0.35 1.24
CA TYR A 242 14.39 -1.04 1.57
C TYR A 242 13.51 -2.09 0.87
N PHE A 243 12.44 -1.69 0.19
CA PHE A 243 11.43 -2.57 -0.37
C PHE A 243 10.98 -2.11 -1.75
N GLU A 244 10.89 -3.06 -2.67
CA GLU A 244 10.34 -2.85 -4.00
C GLU A 244 9.45 -4.03 -4.37
N TRP A 245 8.42 -3.73 -5.15
CA TRP A 245 7.50 -4.73 -5.67
C TRP A 245 7.27 -4.51 -7.15
N GLU A 246 6.98 -5.59 -7.85
CA GLU A 246 6.64 -5.58 -9.26
C GLU A 246 5.38 -6.38 -9.47
N LYS A 247 4.50 -5.89 -10.34
CA LYS A 247 3.23 -6.52 -10.69
C LYS A 247 3.10 -6.57 -12.19
N THR A 248 2.63 -7.70 -12.69
CA THR A 248 2.34 -7.86 -14.12
C THR A 248 1.11 -8.72 -14.32
N PHE A 249 0.54 -8.65 -15.53
CA PHE A 249 -0.61 -9.46 -15.91
C PHE A 249 -0.18 -10.89 -16.22
N CYS A 250 -1.05 -11.84 -15.90
CA CYS A 250 -0.79 -13.25 -16.12
C CYS A 250 -2.00 -13.95 -16.72
N ASN A 251 -1.70 -15.14 -17.26
CA ASN A 251 -2.65 -16.01 -17.94
C ASN A 251 -3.29 -15.34 -19.16
N PRO A 252 -2.50 -15.12 -20.24
CA PRO A 252 -2.97 -14.49 -21.46
C PRO A 252 -3.90 -15.36 -22.28
N VAL A 253 -4.08 -16.63 -21.91
CA VAL A 253 -5.01 -17.53 -22.59
C VAL A 253 -6.43 -17.03 -22.38
N ALA A 254 -7.16 -16.86 -23.47
CA ALA A 254 -8.58 -16.48 -23.48
C ALA A 254 -9.42 -17.30 -22.49
N CYS A 255 -10.37 -16.66 -21.81
CA CYS A 255 -11.37 -17.38 -21.03
C CYS A 255 -12.38 -18.09 -21.97
N ILE A 256 -12.69 -19.36 -21.67
CA ILE A 256 -13.66 -20.19 -22.42
C ILE A 256 -14.96 -20.33 -21.62
N ASP A 257 -15.33 -19.30 -20.89
CA ASP A 257 -16.61 -19.27 -20.18
C ASP A 257 -17.69 -18.62 -21.06
N ASN A 258 -18.94 -18.90 -20.71
CA ASN A 258 -20.11 -18.36 -21.39
C ASN A 258 -20.38 -16.89 -21.01
N SER A 259 -19.41 -16.22 -20.37
CA SER A 259 -19.48 -14.82 -20.01
C SER A 259 -18.99 -13.97 -21.19
N THR A 260 -19.47 -12.73 -21.28
CA THR A 260 -19.20 -11.80 -22.39
C THR A 260 -17.74 -11.33 -22.47
N HIS A 261 -16.86 -11.76 -21.55
CA HIS A 261 -15.51 -11.22 -21.41
C HIS A 261 -14.44 -12.29 -21.59
N THR A 262 -14.05 -12.53 -22.85
CA THR A 262 -12.94 -13.42 -23.20
C THR A 262 -11.57 -12.88 -22.74
N CYS A 263 -11.43 -11.56 -22.68
CA CYS A 263 -10.24 -10.83 -22.27
C CYS A 263 -10.61 -9.66 -21.35
N CYS A 264 -9.76 -9.35 -20.37
CA CYS A 264 -9.98 -8.28 -19.39
C CYS A 264 -9.11 -7.04 -19.67
N ARG A 265 -9.46 -5.91 -19.03
CA ARG A 265 -8.64 -4.68 -19.00
C ARG A 265 -8.23 -4.20 -20.39
N ASN A 266 -9.22 -4.05 -21.27
CA ASN A 266 -9.07 -3.57 -22.65
C ASN A 266 -8.15 -4.43 -23.54
N HIS A 267 -7.81 -5.65 -23.11
CA HIS A 267 -7.11 -6.58 -23.98
C HIS A 267 -8.05 -7.10 -25.05
N VAL A 268 -7.53 -7.23 -26.26
CA VAL A 268 -8.26 -7.75 -27.40
C VAL A 268 -7.85 -9.20 -27.65
N LEU A 269 -8.81 -9.99 -28.11
CA LEU A 269 -8.57 -11.36 -28.51
C LEU A 269 -7.77 -11.37 -29.82
N GLN A 270 -6.57 -11.94 -29.81
CA GLN A 270 -5.76 -12.14 -31.01
C GLN A 270 -5.47 -13.61 -31.23
N SER A 271 -5.61 -14.07 -32.48
CA SER A 271 -5.20 -15.42 -32.85
C SER A 271 -3.66 -15.50 -32.94
N LYS A 272 -3.08 -16.49 -32.28
CA LYS A 272 -1.64 -16.79 -32.33
C LYS A 272 -1.45 -18.27 -32.62
N GLY A 273 -1.46 -18.63 -33.90
CA GLY A 273 -1.45 -20.02 -34.33
C GLY A 273 -2.82 -20.67 -34.13
N ALA A 274 -2.87 -21.76 -33.35
CA ALA A 274 -4.12 -22.45 -33.01
C ALA A 274 -4.78 -21.91 -31.73
N ASP A 275 -4.09 -21.04 -30.99
CA ASP A 275 -4.54 -20.51 -29.70
C ASP A 275 -5.06 -19.07 -29.82
N PHE A 276 -5.95 -18.70 -28.91
CA PHE A 276 -6.42 -17.32 -28.73
C PHE A 276 -5.79 -16.71 -27.48
N VAL A 277 -5.14 -15.57 -27.64
CA VAL A 277 -4.45 -14.85 -26.56
C VAL A 277 -4.98 -13.44 -26.42
N CYS A 278 -5.05 -12.97 -25.19
CA CYS A 278 -5.37 -11.60 -24.85
C CYS A 278 -4.12 -10.75 -24.94
N VAL A 279 -4.13 -9.77 -25.83
CA VAL A 279 -3.02 -8.84 -26.05
C VAL A 279 -3.48 -7.40 -25.80
N PRO A 280 -2.56 -6.49 -25.41
CA PRO A 280 -2.88 -5.08 -25.39
C PRO A 280 -3.40 -4.61 -26.75
N PRO A 281 -4.31 -3.62 -26.79
CA PRO A 281 -4.77 -3.06 -28.05
C PRO A 281 -3.61 -2.42 -28.83
N PRO A 282 -3.64 -2.46 -30.17
CA PRO A 282 -2.58 -1.95 -31.04
C PRO A 282 -2.39 -0.42 -30.97
#